data_AF-A0A3B9RZV3-F1
#
_entry.id   AF-A0A3B9RZV3-F1
#
_cell.length_a   1.000
_cell.length_b   1.000
_cell.length_c   1.000
_cell.angle_alpha   90.00
_cell.angle_beta   90.00
_cell.angle_gamma   90.00
#
_symmetry.space_group_name_H-M   'P 1'
#
loop_
_entity.id
_entity.type
_entity.pdbx_description
1 polymer ?
#
loop_
_entity_poly.entity_id
_entity_poly.type
_entity_poly.pdbx_seq_one_letter_code
_entity_poly.pdbx_strand_id
1 'polypeptide(L)'
;KTFMWPKSFWEKIYEPFIRRAAGLGSLSGLHNSDTYEKAYAFCDLLVIGGGPSGLLAAKLAAEAGLDVIIAEQEPIFGGRLNSETEQVDGMPGSTWAAKTIESLKLMDNVRLFSRTTITGVYDQGTFAAVERVGHHLSKRGGDLPLECFWRIVAKNSILAAGAIERTIAFPNNDRPGIMTASAVRTYLNRYGVSAGKSVVIFCNNNAAHKTASDLLESGVNVAAIIDTRENSETALDVPFYKGAEVSNTFGRQGLKSINIKKNNVETKIEADCLAVSGGWNPTVHLTCHMNGRPTWNDEILSFVPEIGAIPNMAVVGSANGYMDTGKCFESAQKEINSLLKTFGKSSKTRKIPKVESTKFEISPKWAVEGKGRAWLDYQNDVTVKDIQQSVKENFKSVEHMKRYTTQGMAIDQGKNSNVAALAILADATGRGIPETGTTTFRPPFVPVSIAAMGKNAQGIGFAPQRYTTSHVASVDRGAPMVESGLWYRP
;
A
#
# COMPACT_ATOMS: atom_id res chain seq x y z
N LYS A 1 35.11 -9.15 -6.87
CA LYS A 1 35.78 -7.92 -7.37
C LYS A 1 36.02 -8.02 -8.89
N THR A 2 35.00 -8.39 -9.68
CA THR A 2 35.19 -8.72 -11.11
C THR A 2 34.68 -7.62 -12.06
N PHE A 3 33.82 -6.71 -11.57
CA PHE A 3 33.19 -5.67 -12.41
C PHE A 3 33.84 -4.28 -12.31
N MET A 4 34.81 -4.07 -11.42
CA MET A 4 35.39 -2.73 -11.17
C MET A 4 36.62 -2.42 -12.03
N TRP A 5 37.02 -3.33 -12.92
CA TRP A 5 38.23 -3.17 -13.75
C TRP A 5 37.98 -3.61 -15.20
N PRO A 6 38.42 -2.85 -16.21
CA PRO A 6 38.99 -1.50 -16.12
C PRO A 6 37.93 -0.44 -15.75
N LYS A 7 38.34 0.65 -15.08
CA LYS A 7 37.43 1.70 -14.59
C LYS A 7 36.53 2.28 -15.69
N SER A 8 37.04 2.40 -16.91
CA SER A 8 36.28 2.87 -18.09
C SER A 8 35.15 1.94 -18.50
N PHE A 9 35.26 0.63 -18.24
CA PHE A 9 34.22 -0.35 -18.50
C PHE A 9 33.10 -0.31 -17.45
N TRP A 10 33.42 0.10 -16.21
CA TRP A 10 32.40 0.29 -15.18
C TRP A 10 31.36 1.31 -15.64
N GLU A 11 31.79 2.54 -15.98
CA GLU A 11 30.88 3.63 -16.37
C GLU A 11 30.14 3.36 -17.70
N LYS A 12 30.80 2.68 -18.66
CA LYS A 12 30.27 2.53 -20.02
C LYS A 12 29.49 1.24 -20.27
N ILE A 13 29.79 0.16 -19.55
CA ILE A 13 29.29 -1.19 -19.85
C ILE A 13 28.64 -1.82 -18.64
N TYR A 14 29.36 -1.97 -17.53
CA TYR A 14 28.86 -2.72 -16.37
C TYR A 14 27.77 -1.95 -15.62
N GLU A 15 28.00 -0.67 -15.29
CA GLU A 15 27.04 0.15 -14.56
C GLU A 15 25.73 0.34 -15.34
N PRO A 16 25.71 0.70 -16.64
CA PRO A 16 24.46 0.83 -17.38
C PRO A 16 23.68 -0.49 -17.48
N PHE A 17 24.37 -1.61 -17.68
CA PHE A 17 23.74 -2.93 -17.73
C PHE A 17 23.17 -3.35 -16.37
N ILE A 18 23.95 -3.20 -15.29
CA ILE A 18 23.53 -3.53 -13.94
C ILE A 18 22.37 -2.65 -13.50
N ARG A 19 22.41 -1.33 -13.75
CA ARG A 19 21.30 -0.42 -13.41
C ARG A 19 20.01 -0.81 -14.11
N ARG A 20 20.09 -1.16 -15.40
CA ARG A 20 18.95 -1.63 -16.19
C ARG A 20 18.39 -2.95 -15.65
N ALA A 21 19.28 -3.89 -15.30
CA ALA A 21 18.88 -5.19 -14.76
C ALA A 21 18.34 -5.11 -13.32
N ALA A 22 18.85 -4.17 -12.51
CA ALA A 22 18.45 -3.95 -11.12
C ALA A 22 17.22 -3.02 -10.96
N GLY A 23 16.58 -2.63 -12.07
CA GLY A 23 15.37 -1.80 -12.02
C GLY A 23 15.60 -0.36 -11.55
N LEU A 24 16.84 0.15 -11.61
CA LEU A 24 17.12 1.54 -11.30
C LEU A 24 16.62 2.43 -12.43
N GLY A 25 15.69 3.33 -12.12
CA GLY A 25 15.14 4.28 -13.09
C GLY A 25 16.19 5.25 -13.64
N SER A 26 15.93 5.78 -14.83
CA SER A 26 16.73 6.83 -15.47
C SER A 26 15.86 8.03 -15.80
N LEU A 27 16.40 9.24 -15.68
CA LEU A 27 15.77 10.44 -16.21
C LEU A 27 15.95 10.47 -17.73
N SER A 28 14.91 10.89 -18.47
CA SER A 28 14.95 10.94 -19.94
C SER A 28 15.95 11.97 -20.48
N GLY A 29 16.28 12.99 -19.69
CA GLY A 29 17.05 14.15 -20.14
C GLY A 29 16.28 15.09 -21.08
N LEU A 30 15.06 14.72 -21.48
CA LEU A 30 14.19 15.52 -22.33
C LEU A 30 13.42 16.53 -21.49
N HIS A 31 13.09 17.67 -22.09
CA HIS A 31 12.17 18.63 -21.50
C HIS A 31 10.78 17.98 -21.33
N ASN A 32 10.19 18.16 -20.15
CA ASN A 32 8.85 17.66 -19.87
C ASN A 32 7.80 18.66 -20.39
N SER A 33 7.12 18.29 -21.48
CA SER A 33 6.05 19.09 -22.09
C SER A 33 4.65 18.73 -21.56
N ASP A 34 4.55 17.88 -20.55
CA ASP A 34 3.28 17.51 -19.96
C ASP A 34 2.66 18.68 -19.20
N THR A 35 1.34 18.84 -19.31
CA THR A 35 0.58 19.76 -18.47
C THR A 35 0.29 19.11 -17.12
N TYR A 36 0.29 19.93 -16.07
CA TYR A 36 -0.03 19.51 -14.70
C TYR A 36 -1.01 20.50 -14.09
N GLU A 37 -1.74 20.08 -13.06
CA GLU A 37 -2.70 20.92 -12.34
C GLU A 37 -2.39 20.95 -10.84
N LYS A 38 -2.75 22.05 -10.18
CA LYS A 38 -2.68 22.20 -8.72
C LYS A 38 -3.99 22.80 -8.26
N ALA A 39 -4.76 22.00 -7.54
CA ALA A 39 -6.11 22.35 -7.15
C ALA A 39 -6.29 22.34 -5.63
N TYR A 40 -7.35 22.99 -5.18
CA TYR A 40 -7.71 23.15 -3.78
C TYR A 40 -9.14 22.66 -3.56
N ALA A 41 -9.36 21.88 -2.51
CA ALA A 41 -10.68 21.41 -2.16
C ALA A 41 -10.93 21.58 -0.65
N PHE A 42 -12.19 21.78 -0.30
CA PHE A 42 -12.67 21.88 1.08
C PHE A 42 -13.83 20.92 1.27
N CYS A 43 -13.95 20.27 2.43
CA CYS A 43 -15.09 19.40 2.74
C CYS A 43 -15.34 19.32 4.26
N ASP A 44 -16.51 18.82 4.65
CA ASP A 44 -16.78 18.50 6.05
C ASP A 44 -16.08 17.20 6.46
N LEU A 45 -16.06 16.20 5.56
CA LEU A 45 -15.44 14.90 5.78
C LEU A 45 -14.61 14.44 4.57
N LEU A 46 -13.33 14.16 4.79
CA LEU A 46 -12.48 13.42 3.86
C LEU A 46 -12.40 11.94 4.24
N VAL A 47 -12.88 11.05 3.38
CA VAL A 47 -12.74 9.59 3.51
C VAL A 47 -11.56 9.11 2.66
N ILE A 48 -10.57 8.49 3.31
CA ILE A 48 -9.32 8.05 2.70
C ILE A 48 -9.34 6.53 2.52
N GLY A 49 -9.62 6.06 1.29
CA GLY A 49 -9.76 4.65 0.95
C GLY A 49 -11.21 4.31 0.57
N GLY A 50 -11.38 3.70 -0.61
CA GLY A 50 -12.65 3.32 -1.21
C GLY A 50 -13.11 1.89 -0.90
N GLY A 51 -12.61 1.27 0.16
CA GLY A 51 -13.00 -0.07 0.60
C GLY A 51 -14.37 -0.13 1.28
N PRO A 52 -14.79 -1.30 1.83
CA PRO A 52 -16.10 -1.48 2.46
C PRO A 52 -16.39 -0.45 3.56
N SER A 53 -15.44 -0.24 4.47
CA SER A 53 -15.56 0.73 5.57
C SER A 53 -15.63 2.16 5.07
N GLY A 54 -14.82 2.54 4.07
CA GLY A 54 -14.82 3.87 3.49
C GLY A 54 -16.11 4.19 2.73
N LEU A 55 -16.60 3.24 1.92
CA LEU A 55 -17.87 3.38 1.20
C LEU A 55 -19.06 3.54 2.15
N LEU A 56 -19.13 2.71 3.19
CA LEU A 56 -20.17 2.86 4.20
C LEU A 56 -20.06 4.20 4.92
N ALA A 57 -18.84 4.61 5.29
CA ALA A 57 -18.62 5.87 5.99
C ALA A 57 -19.05 7.09 5.15
N ALA A 58 -18.65 7.13 3.88
CA ALA A 58 -19.03 8.19 2.95
C ALA A 58 -20.54 8.25 2.75
N LYS A 59 -21.20 7.10 2.56
CA LYS A 59 -22.66 7.03 2.38
C LYS A 59 -23.41 7.56 3.60
N LEU A 60 -23.06 7.10 4.80
CA LEU A 60 -23.73 7.52 6.02
C LEU A 60 -23.55 9.02 6.30
N ALA A 61 -22.35 9.57 6.05
CA ALA A 61 -22.08 11.01 6.19
C ALA A 61 -22.85 11.84 5.16
N ALA A 62 -22.85 11.40 3.90
CA ALA A 62 -23.52 12.10 2.80
C ALA A 62 -25.05 12.10 2.99
N GLU A 63 -25.66 10.99 3.42
CA GLU A 63 -27.10 10.89 3.73
C GLU A 63 -27.55 11.81 4.88
N ALA A 64 -26.62 12.14 5.78
CA ALA A 64 -26.81 13.11 6.84
C ALA A 64 -26.57 14.56 6.38
N GLY A 65 -26.15 14.77 5.13
CA GLY A 65 -25.97 16.08 4.50
C GLY A 65 -24.64 16.76 4.83
N LEU A 66 -23.56 16.00 5.05
CA LEU A 66 -22.20 16.53 5.08
C LEU A 66 -21.63 16.65 3.67
N ASP A 67 -20.76 17.63 3.40
CA ASP A 67 -19.94 17.66 2.17
C ASP A 67 -18.81 16.63 2.29
N VAL A 68 -18.82 15.61 1.44
CA VAL A 68 -17.92 14.45 1.52
C VAL A 68 -17.03 14.38 0.28
N ILE A 69 -15.72 14.25 0.51
CA ILE A 69 -14.78 13.75 -0.49
C ILE A 69 -14.40 12.32 -0.10
N ILE A 70 -14.49 11.38 -1.03
CA ILE A 70 -13.90 10.04 -0.87
C ILE A 70 -12.81 9.84 -1.91
N ALA A 71 -11.60 9.52 -1.45
CA ALA A 71 -10.43 9.33 -2.30
C ALA A 71 -10.00 7.86 -2.33
N GLU A 72 -9.79 7.32 -3.53
CA GLU A 72 -9.34 5.96 -3.79
C GLU A 72 -8.16 6.01 -4.79
N GLN A 73 -7.06 5.32 -4.47
CA GLN A 73 -5.87 5.29 -5.32
C GLN A 73 -6.09 4.45 -6.59
N GLU A 74 -7.01 3.50 -6.54
CA GLU A 74 -7.39 2.62 -7.64
C GLU A 74 -8.37 3.30 -8.63
N PRO A 75 -8.50 2.78 -9.86
CA PRO A 75 -9.49 3.24 -10.84
C PRO A 75 -10.94 3.03 -10.42
N ILE A 76 -11.19 2.02 -9.59
CA ILE A 76 -12.52 1.63 -9.14
C ILE A 76 -12.52 1.56 -7.62
N PHE A 77 -13.62 2.01 -7.02
CA PHE A 77 -13.87 1.82 -5.60
C PHE A 77 -14.32 0.38 -5.31
N GLY A 78 -14.37 0.03 -4.03
CA GLY A 78 -14.67 -1.32 -3.51
C GLY A 78 -13.50 -1.91 -2.73
N GLY A 79 -12.28 -1.41 -2.96
CA GLY A 79 -11.07 -1.92 -2.33
C GLY A 79 -10.97 -3.44 -2.49
N ARG A 80 -10.80 -4.16 -1.37
CA ARG A 80 -10.73 -5.63 -1.38
C ARG A 80 -12.00 -6.31 -1.85
N LEU A 81 -13.19 -5.72 -1.74
CA LEU A 81 -14.43 -6.36 -2.23
C LEU A 81 -14.36 -6.69 -3.74
N ASN A 82 -13.50 -6.03 -4.50
CA ASN A 82 -13.26 -6.32 -5.91
C ASN A 82 -12.37 -7.55 -6.15
N SER A 83 -11.71 -8.05 -5.11
CA SER A 83 -10.80 -9.19 -5.13
C SER A 83 -11.31 -10.38 -4.31
N GLU A 84 -12.47 -10.27 -3.67
CA GLU A 84 -13.06 -11.29 -2.80
C GLU A 84 -14.39 -11.80 -3.39
N THR A 85 -14.75 -13.02 -3.02
CA THR A 85 -16.00 -13.69 -3.42
C THR A 85 -17.11 -13.57 -2.37
N GLU A 86 -16.84 -12.87 -1.27
CA GLU A 86 -17.78 -12.73 -0.15
C GLU A 86 -19.09 -12.01 -0.52
N GLN A 87 -20.17 -12.41 0.15
CA GLN A 87 -21.50 -11.84 -0.02
C GLN A 87 -21.74 -10.71 0.98
N VAL A 88 -22.19 -9.55 0.49
CA VAL A 88 -22.62 -8.39 1.28
C VAL A 88 -24.10 -8.13 1.00
N ASP A 89 -24.95 -8.20 2.02
CA ASP A 89 -26.42 -8.13 1.90
C ASP A 89 -26.99 -9.13 0.87
N GLY A 90 -26.39 -10.33 0.79
CA GLY A 90 -26.83 -11.40 -0.11
C GLY A 90 -26.50 -11.17 -1.59
N MET A 91 -25.58 -10.26 -1.91
CA MET A 91 -25.02 -10.10 -3.26
C MET A 91 -23.50 -10.04 -3.22
N PRO A 92 -22.79 -10.31 -4.34
CA PRO A 92 -21.33 -10.24 -4.37
C PRO A 92 -20.82 -8.87 -3.88
N GLY A 93 -19.77 -8.86 -3.05
CA GLY A 93 -19.23 -7.64 -2.46
C GLY A 93 -18.85 -6.56 -3.48
N SER A 94 -18.26 -6.96 -4.62
CA SER A 94 -17.97 -6.08 -5.75
C SER A 94 -19.24 -5.40 -6.32
N THR A 95 -20.35 -6.13 -6.38
CA THR A 95 -21.66 -5.61 -6.81
C THR A 95 -22.25 -4.64 -5.78
N TRP A 96 -22.13 -4.96 -4.49
CA TRP A 96 -22.52 -4.04 -3.42
C TRP A 96 -21.73 -2.72 -3.46
N ALA A 97 -20.42 -2.80 -3.71
CA ALA A 97 -19.56 -1.63 -3.82
C ALA A 97 -19.97 -0.76 -5.03
N ALA A 98 -20.17 -1.38 -6.19
CA ALA A 98 -20.63 -0.69 -7.40
C ALA A 98 -21.97 0.04 -7.17
N LYS A 99 -22.97 -0.66 -6.58
CA LYS A 99 -24.26 -0.04 -6.24
C LYS A 99 -24.14 1.12 -5.26
N THR A 100 -23.26 1.00 -4.27
CA THR A 100 -23.00 2.06 -3.29
C THR A 100 -22.41 3.29 -3.98
N ILE A 101 -21.49 3.10 -4.92
CA ILE A 101 -20.94 4.18 -5.73
C ILE A 101 -21.99 4.83 -6.63
N GLU A 102 -22.83 4.05 -7.30
CA GLU A 102 -23.93 4.63 -8.09
C GLU A 102 -24.86 5.49 -7.22
N SER A 103 -25.15 5.07 -5.99
CA SER A 103 -25.89 5.89 -5.04
C SER A 103 -25.14 7.18 -4.65
N LEU A 104 -23.83 7.11 -4.43
CA LEU A 104 -23.00 8.26 -4.05
C LEU A 104 -22.85 9.26 -5.20
N LYS A 105 -22.76 8.80 -6.45
CA LYS A 105 -22.70 9.66 -7.64
C LYS A 105 -23.93 10.56 -7.81
N LEU A 106 -25.08 10.12 -7.32
CA LEU A 106 -26.34 10.85 -7.38
C LEU A 106 -26.51 11.90 -6.26
N MET A 107 -25.53 12.00 -5.34
CA MET A 107 -25.58 12.94 -4.23
C MET A 107 -24.74 14.18 -4.55
N ASP A 108 -25.38 15.36 -4.62
CA ASP A 108 -24.71 16.63 -4.96
C ASP A 108 -23.62 17.05 -3.96
N ASN A 109 -23.68 16.51 -2.74
CA ASN A 109 -22.72 16.75 -1.66
C ASN A 109 -21.59 15.71 -1.59
N VAL A 110 -21.38 14.91 -2.65
CA VAL A 110 -20.32 13.91 -2.72
C VAL A 110 -19.41 14.15 -3.92
N ARG A 111 -18.10 14.15 -3.66
CA ARG A 111 -17.06 14.10 -4.71
C ARG A 111 -16.28 12.80 -4.63
N LEU A 112 -16.26 12.09 -5.75
CA LEU A 112 -15.57 10.82 -5.90
C LEU A 112 -14.21 11.03 -6.57
N PHE A 113 -13.13 10.87 -5.81
CA PHE A 113 -11.76 11.03 -6.28
C PHE A 113 -11.13 9.65 -6.53
N SER A 114 -11.40 9.04 -7.69
CA SER A 114 -10.73 7.80 -8.12
C SER A 114 -9.35 8.09 -8.69
N ARG A 115 -8.43 7.11 -8.67
CA ARG A 115 -7.03 7.28 -9.08
C ARG A 115 -6.31 8.40 -8.31
N THR A 116 -6.77 8.68 -7.09
CA THR A 116 -6.28 9.76 -6.23
C THR A 116 -5.74 9.20 -4.94
N THR A 117 -4.44 9.32 -4.75
CA THR A 117 -3.77 8.90 -3.53
C THR A 117 -3.62 10.08 -2.58
N ILE A 118 -4.13 9.97 -1.36
CA ILE A 118 -3.76 10.90 -0.28
C ILE A 118 -2.32 10.58 0.13
N THR A 119 -1.42 11.54 -0.06
CA THR A 119 0.03 11.35 0.08
C THR A 119 0.58 11.88 1.40
N GLY A 120 -0.11 12.84 2.03
CA GLY A 120 0.38 13.51 3.23
C GLY A 120 -0.75 14.05 4.10
N VAL A 121 -0.47 14.13 5.40
CA VAL A 121 -1.34 14.76 6.41
C VAL A 121 -0.51 15.84 7.09
N TYR A 122 -1.09 17.01 7.25
CA TYR A 122 -0.45 18.22 7.76
C TYR A 122 -1.39 18.93 8.75
N ASP A 123 -0.86 19.94 9.42
CA ASP A 123 -1.60 20.71 10.41
C ASP A 123 -2.92 21.28 9.87
N GLN A 124 -3.84 21.57 10.80
CA GLN A 124 -5.11 22.25 10.52
C GLN A 124 -6.02 21.50 9.53
N GLY A 125 -6.00 20.15 9.56
CA GLY A 125 -6.85 19.32 8.71
C GLY A 125 -6.48 19.42 7.22
N THR A 126 -5.22 19.69 6.91
CA THR A 126 -4.73 19.81 5.53
C THR A 126 -4.14 18.49 5.04
N PHE A 127 -4.52 18.08 3.84
CA PHE A 127 -4.08 16.85 3.19
C PHE A 127 -3.51 17.16 1.81
N ALA A 128 -2.41 16.49 1.46
CA ALA A 128 -1.93 16.46 0.08
C ALA A 128 -2.47 15.21 -0.61
N ALA A 129 -2.88 15.35 -1.88
CA ALA A 129 -3.21 14.22 -2.73
C ALA A 129 -2.66 14.39 -4.13
N VAL A 130 -2.42 13.28 -4.81
CA VAL A 130 -2.09 13.27 -6.24
C VAL A 130 -3.13 12.44 -6.98
N GLU A 131 -3.77 13.06 -7.97
CA GLU A 131 -4.70 12.41 -8.89
C GLU A 131 -4.00 12.12 -10.20
N ARG A 132 -4.10 10.87 -10.67
CA ARG A 132 -3.56 10.43 -11.96
C ARG A 132 -4.63 10.60 -13.04
N VAL A 133 -4.65 11.79 -13.65
CA VAL A 133 -5.65 12.20 -14.64
C VAL A 133 -5.38 11.58 -16.01
N GLY A 134 -4.21 11.88 -16.61
CA GLY A 134 -3.93 11.53 -18.01
C GLY A 134 -3.23 10.19 -18.23
N HIS A 135 -2.61 9.60 -17.21
CA HIS A 135 -1.73 8.40 -17.33
C HIS A 135 -2.37 7.18 -17.99
N HIS A 136 -3.68 7.03 -17.85
CA HIS A 136 -4.41 5.84 -18.29
C HIS A 136 -5.02 6.00 -19.70
N LEU A 137 -4.83 7.16 -20.33
CA LEU A 137 -5.38 7.46 -21.65
C LEU A 137 -4.33 7.19 -22.73
N SER A 138 -4.70 6.47 -23.78
CA SER A 138 -3.83 6.20 -24.93
C SER A 138 -3.50 7.46 -25.74
N LYS A 139 -4.40 8.44 -25.73
CA LYS A 139 -4.19 9.80 -26.25
C LYS A 139 -4.84 10.80 -25.28
N ARG A 140 -4.07 11.78 -24.81
CA ARG A 140 -4.62 12.93 -24.07
C ARG A 140 -5.06 13.99 -25.08
N GLY A 141 -6.30 14.46 -24.97
CA GLY A 141 -6.81 15.55 -25.79
C GLY A 141 -6.62 16.91 -25.11
N GLY A 142 -6.27 17.94 -25.88
CA GLY A 142 -6.15 19.33 -25.40
C GLY A 142 -5.16 19.50 -24.25
N ASP A 143 -5.47 20.44 -23.34
CA ASP A 143 -4.64 20.80 -22.18
C ASP A 143 -4.87 19.89 -20.95
N LEU A 144 -5.49 18.72 -21.12
CA LEU A 144 -5.80 17.82 -20.02
C LEU A 144 -4.52 17.43 -19.24
N PRO A 145 -4.45 17.71 -17.92
CA PRO A 145 -3.24 17.48 -17.15
C PRO A 145 -2.90 16.00 -17.05
N LEU A 146 -1.60 15.68 -16.95
CA LEU A 146 -1.15 14.33 -16.63
C LEU A 146 -1.54 13.95 -15.20
N GLU A 147 -1.30 14.87 -14.27
CA GLU A 147 -1.57 14.72 -12.84
C GLU A 147 -2.10 16.03 -12.26
N CYS A 148 -2.96 15.92 -11.25
CA CYS A 148 -3.39 17.05 -10.42
C CYS A 148 -2.88 16.86 -9.00
N PHE A 149 -2.15 17.85 -8.48
CA PHE A 149 -1.76 17.91 -7.07
C PHE A 149 -2.81 18.68 -6.27
N TRP A 150 -3.48 18.00 -5.36
CA TRP A 150 -4.55 18.57 -4.54
C TRP A 150 -4.05 18.97 -3.16
N ARG A 151 -4.44 20.16 -2.70
CA ARG A 151 -4.48 20.50 -1.28
C ARG A 151 -5.94 20.46 -0.80
N ILE A 152 -6.27 19.45 0.00
CA ILE A 152 -7.61 19.23 0.54
C ILE A 152 -7.62 19.69 2.00
N VAL A 153 -8.56 20.56 2.38
CA VAL A 153 -8.79 20.94 3.78
C VAL A 153 -10.11 20.33 4.23
N ALA A 154 -10.06 19.51 5.28
CA ALA A 154 -11.23 18.81 5.79
C ALA A 154 -11.44 19.12 7.26
N LYS A 155 -12.70 19.36 7.68
CA LYS A 155 -13.01 19.54 9.11
C LYS A 155 -12.74 18.27 9.92
N ASN A 156 -13.08 17.13 9.33
CA ASN A 156 -12.81 15.79 9.87
C ASN A 156 -12.31 14.86 8.76
N SER A 157 -11.69 13.76 9.14
CA SER A 157 -11.25 12.73 8.21
C SER A 157 -11.47 11.32 8.76
N ILE A 158 -11.63 10.36 7.84
CA ILE A 158 -11.65 8.94 8.16
C ILE A 158 -10.58 8.23 7.33
N LEU A 159 -9.67 7.55 8.01
CA LEU A 159 -8.72 6.65 7.40
C LEU A 159 -9.32 5.24 7.27
N ALA A 160 -9.63 4.85 6.04
CA ALA A 160 -10.14 3.55 5.64
C ALA A 160 -9.18 2.85 4.65
N ALA A 161 -7.87 3.06 4.81
CA ALA A 161 -6.82 2.63 3.87
C ALA A 161 -6.46 1.12 3.93
N GLY A 162 -7.27 0.31 4.61
CA GLY A 162 -7.10 -1.13 4.70
C GLY A 162 -5.79 -1.59 5.36
N ALA A 163 -5.38 -2.80 5.01
CA ALA A 163 -4.15 -3.44 5.45
C ALA A 163 -3.45 -4.12 4.27
N ILE A 164 -2.11 -4.19 4.33
CA ILE A 164 -1.24 -4.77 3.30
C ILE A 164 -0.80 -6.16 3.76
N GLU A 165 -0.92 -7.17 2.92
CA GLU A 165 -0.45 -8.53 3.27
C GLU A 165 1.08 -8.57 3.35
N ARG A 166 1.61 -9.23 4.38
CA ARG A 166 3.04 -9.51 4.53
C ARG A 166 3.36 -10.95 4.14
N THR A 167 4.60 -11.19 3.73
CA THR A 167 5.11 -12.54 3.45
C THR A 167 5.77 -13.16 4.70
N ILE A 168 6.10 -14.45 4.59
CA ILE A 168 6.99 -15.16 5.54
C ILE A 168 8.35 -15.28 4.84
N ALA A 169 9.46 -15.01 5.54
CA ALA A 169 10.79 -15.20 4.96
C ALA A 169 11.17 -16.68 4.97
N PHE A 170 11.68 -17.22 3.88
CA PHE A 170 12.19 -18.61 3.81
C PHE A 170 13.24 -18.73 2.71
N PRO A 171 14.09 -19.77 2.72
CA PRO A 171 15.14 -19.91 1.71
C PRO A 171 14.62 -19.89 0.27
N ASN A 172 15.20 -18.99 -0.54
CA ASN A 172 14.88 -18.74 -1.94
C ASN A 172 13.41 -18.32 -2.17
N ASN A 173 12.89 -17.41 -1.34
CA ASN A 173 11.52 -16.88 -1.44
C ASN A 173 11.33 -15.75 -2.47
N ASP A 174 12.33 -15.45 -3.32
CA ASP A 174 12.30 -14.37 -4.33
C ASP A 174 12.00 -14.85 -5.77
N ARG A 175 11.81 -16.15 -5.99
CA ARG A 175 11.64 -16.70 -7.34
C ARG A 175 10.37 -16.17 -8.02
N PRO A 176 10.39 -15.91 -9.35
CA PRO A 176 9.17 -15.68 -10.12
C PRO A 176 8.18 -16.84 -9.94
N GLY A 177 6.92 -16.52 -9.65
CA GLY A 177 5.88 -17.47 -9.26
C GLY A 177 5.57 -17.48 -7.76
N ILE A 178 6.45 -16.91 -6.92
CA ILE A 178 6.16 -16.66 -5.51
C ILE A 178 5.46 -15.31 -5.38
N MET A 179 4.28 -15.29 -4.76
CA MET A 179 3.41 -14.11 -4.68
C MET A 179 2.70 -14.10 -3.32
N THR A 180 2.19 -12.94 -2.88
CA THR A 180 1.29 -12.93 -1.73
C THR A 180 -0.02 -13.63 -2.08
N ALA A 181 -0.65 -14.31 -1.12
CA ALA A 181 -1.88 -15.06 -1.35
C ALA A 181 -3.02 -14.16 -1.85
N SER A 182 -3.13 -12.95 -1.31
CA SER A 182 -4.10 -11.95 -1.76
C SER A 182 -3.83 -11.40 -3.15
N ALA A 183 -2.57 -11.34 -3.61
CA ALA A 183 -2.25 -10.97 -4.97
C ALA A 183 -2.73 -12.06 -5.93
N VAL A 184 -2.45 -13.34 -5.64
CA VAL A 184 -2.95 -14.49 -6.42
C VAL A 184 -4.48 -14.45 -6.50
N ARG A 185 -5.16 -14.22 -5.37
CA ARG A 185 -6.62 -14.10 -5.32
C ARG A 185 -7.14 -12.89 -6.10
N THR A 186 -6.44 -11.77 -6.07
CA THR A 186 -6.78 -10.58 -6.87
C THR A 186 -6.64 -10.83 -8.36
N TYR A 187 -5.55 -11.48 -8.81
CA TYR A 187 -5.40 -11.87 -10.23
C TYR A 187 -6.53 -12.76 -10.68
N LEU A 188 -6.92 -13.73 -9.85
CA LEU A 188 -8.01 -14.64 -10.15
C LEU A 188 -9.36 -13.90 -10.24
N ASN A 189 -9.79 -13.26 -9.15
CA ASN A 189 -11.16 -12.77 -9.01
C ASN A 189 -11.41 -11.44 -9.75
N ARG A 190 -10.43 -10.53 -9.74
CA ARG A 190 -10.58 -9.20 -10.35
C ARG A 190 -10.21 -9.20 -11.82
N TYR A 191 -9.19 -9.97 -12.20
CA TYR A 191 -8.62 -9.92 -13.54
C TYR A 191 -8.90 -11.18 -14.36
N GLY A 192 -9.46 -12.25 -13.77
CA GLY A 192 -9.73 -13.51 -14.48
C GLY A 192 -8.46 -14.24 -14.89
N VAL A 193 -7.36 -14.06 -14.15
CA VAL A 193 -6.04 -14.60 -14.48
C VAL A 193 -5.58 -15.54 -13.38
N SER A 194 -5.28 -16.80 -13.74
CA SER A 194 -4.55 -17.69 -12.83
C SER A 194 -3.06 -17.34 -12.82
N ALA A 195 -2.48 -17.20 -11.63
CA ALA A 195 -1.05 -16.94 -11.44
C ALA A 195 -0.16 -18.15 -11.74
N GLY A 196 -0.73 -19.36 -11.81
CA GLY A 196 -0.05 -20.60 -12.12
C GLY A 196 -1.02 -21.71 -12.49
N LYS A 197 -0.53 -22.83 -13.01
CA LYS A 197 -1.36 -24.01 -13.27
C LYS A 197 -1.49 -24.91 -12.05
N SER A 198 -0.49 -24.89 -11.17
CA SER A 198 -0.43 -25.69 -9.95
C SER A 198 0.08 -24.81 -8.80
N VAL A 199 -0.82 -24.45 -7.90
CA VAL A 199 -0.58 -23.46 -6.84
C VAL A 199 -0.43 -24.16 -5.50
N VAL A 200 0.59 -23.79 -4.73
CA VAL A 200 0.67 -24.13 -3.30
C VAL A 200 0.36 -22.89 -2.47
N ILE A 201 -0.39 -23.06 -1.38
CA ILE A 201 -0.60 -22.02 -0.36
C ILE A 201 0.37 -22.27 0.81
N PHE A 202 1.11 -21.25 1.24
CA PHE A 202 1.91 -21.28 2.46
C PHE A 202 1.48 -20.16 3.41
N CYS A 203 1.01 -20.50 4.61
CA CYS A 203 0.43 -19.53 5.52
C CYS A 203 0.68 -19.81 7.00
N ASN A 204 0.52 -18.75 7.80
CA ASN A 204 0.48 -18.81 9.26
C ASN A 204 -0.87 -18.33 9.84
N ASN A 205 -1.88 -18.19 8.98
CA ASN A 205 -3.18 -17.63 9.29
C ASN A 205 -4.28 -18.24 8.41
N ASN A 206 -5.52 -18.15 8.86
CA ASN A 206 -6.66 -18.77 8.17
C ASN A 206 -7.17 -17.98 6.95
N ALA A 207 -6.82 -16.70 6.78
CA ALA A 207 -7.31 -15.90 5.66
C ALA A 207 -6.80 -16.40 4.30
N ALA A 208 -5.68 -17.13 4.28
CA ALA A 208 -5.10 -17.72 3.08
C ALA A 208 -5.91 -18.91 2.55
N HIS A 209 -6.70 -19.59 3.39
CA HIS A 209 -7.53 -20.73 2.98
C HIS A 209 -8.61 -20.29 1.98
N LYS A 210 -9.12 -19.06 2.09
CA LYS A 210 -10.03 -18.45 1.10
C LYS A 210 -9.41 -18.41 -0.30
N THR A 211 -8.10 -18.18 -0.41
CA THR A 211 -7.38 -18.22 -1.70
C THR A 211 -7.40 -19.62 -2.31
N ALA A 212 -7.23 -20.67 -1.50
CA ALA A 212 -7.35 -22.05 -1.99
C ALA A 212 -8.78 -22.35 -2.45
N SER A 213 -9.80 -21.93 -1.70
CA SER A 213 -11.21 -22.11 -2.08
C SER A 213 -11.50 -21.50 -3.46
N ASP A 214 -11.17 -20.21 -3.63
CA ASP A 214 -11.44 -19.50 -4.89
C ASP A 214 -10.71 -20.13 -6.09
N LEU A 215 -9.47 -20.60 -5.88
CA LEU A 215 -8.70 -21.30 -6.91
C LEU A 215 -9.36 -22.61 -7.31
N LEU A 216 -9.80 -23.42 -6.34
CA LEU A 216 -10.50 -24.69 -6.59
C LEU A 216 -11.85 -24.46 -7.31
N GLU A 217 -12.63 -23.49 -6.86
CA GLU A 217 -13.91 -23.10 -7.48
C GLU A 217 -13.72 -22.62 -8.93
N SER A 218 -12.56 -22.02 -9.23
CA SER A 218 -12.18 -21.59 -10.58
C SER A 218 -11.50 -22.70 -11.41
N GLY A 219 -11.40 -23.93 -10.88
CA GLY A 219 -10.79 -25.08 -11.56
C GLY A 219 -9.26 -25.04 -11.65
N VAL A 220 -8.59 -24.22 -10.84
CA VAL A 220 -7.12 -24.18 -10.74
C VAL A 220 -6.65 -25.27 -9.77
N ASN A 221 -5.61 -26.01 -10.15
CA ASN A 221 -5.06 -27.05 -9.29
C ASN A 221 -4.37 -26.44 -8.06
N VAL A 222 -4.86 -26.79 -6.87
CA VAL A 222 -4.19 -26.49 -5.60
C VAL A 222 -3.42 -27.73 -5.16
N ALA A 223 -2.10 -27.70 -5.32
CA ALA A 223 -1.24 -28.85 -5.05
C ALA A 223 -1.12 -29.16 -3.55
N ALA A 224 -1.13 -28.13 -2.70
CA ALA A 224 -1.16 -28.30 -1.25
C ALA A 224 -1.49 -26.98 -0.52
N ILE A 225 -1.96 -27.10 0.72
CA ILE A 225 -1.97 -26.04 1.72
C ILE A 225 -0.98 -26.39 2.82
N ILE A 226 0.00 -25.53 3.03
CA ILE A 226 1.05 -25.64 4.05
C ILE A 226 0.76 -24.60 5.12
N ASP A 227 0.31 -25.04 6.30
CA ASP A 227 -0.05 -24.15 7.40
C ASP A 227 0.90 -24.38 8.57
N THR A 228 1.53 -23.32 9.06
CA THR A 228 2.51 -23.40 10.14
C THR A 228 1.87 -23.71 11.49
N ARG A 229 0.54 -23.61 11.61
CA ARG A 229 -0.20 -23.80 12.86
C ARG A 229 -0.58 -25.27 13.04
N GLU A 230 -0.23 -25.84 14.20
CA GLU A 230 -0.51 -27.25 14.53
C GLU A 230 -2.01 -27.57 14.65
N ASN A 231 -2.79 -26.60 15.12
CA ASN A 231 -4.23 -26.73 15.34
C ASN A 231 -5.06 -26.22 14.16
N SER A 232 -4.44 -25.93 13.02
CA SER A 232 -5.20 -25.53 11.84
C SER A 232 -5.95 -26.72 11.25
N GLU A 233 -7.15 -26.44 10.76
CA GLU A 233 -8.01 -27.37 10.04
C GLU A 233 -8.33 -26.77 8.66
N THR A 234 -8.73 -27.62 7.72
CA THR A 234 -9.25 -27.20 6.43
C THR A 234 -10.41 -28.11 6.04
N ALA A 235 -11.47 -27.53 5.48
CA ALA A 235 -12.59 -28.27 4.91
C ALA A 235 -12.39 -28.56 3.41
N LEU A 236 -11.30 -28.08 2.81
CA LEU A 236 -11.01 -28.23 1.39
C LEU A 236 -10.41 -29.62 1.13
N ASP A 237 -10.88 -30.27 0.06
CA ASP A 237 -10.39 -31.58 -0.39
C ASP A 237 -9.07 -31.43 -1.18
N VAL A 238 -8.00 -31.08 -0.46
CA VAL A 238 -6.65 -30.90 -0.99
C VAL A 238 -5.60 -31.42 -0.01
N PRO A 239 -4.39 -31.79 -0.47
CA PRO A 239 -3.30 -32.13 0.43
C PRO A 239 -3.04 -31.01 1.44
N PHE A 240 -3.22 -31.33 2.73
CA PHE A 240 -3.11 -30.35 3.81
C PHE A 240 -2.03 -30.74 4.82
N TYR A 241 -1.06 -29.85 4.99
CA TYR A 241 0.08 -30.03 5.88
C TYR A 241 0.05 -28.96 6.98
N LYS A 242 -0.70 -29.24 8.06
CA LYS A 242 -0.59 -28.47 9.31
C LYS A 242 0.73 -28.74 10.04
N GLY A 243 1.24 -27.75 10.76
CA GLY A 243 2.54 -27.83 11.45
C GLY A 243 3.73 -27.97 10.50
N ALA A 244 3.58 -27.52 9.25
CA ALA A 244 4.61 -27.65 8.22
C ALA A 244 5.07 -26.29 7.70
N GLU A 245 6.28 -26.28 7.12
CA GLU A 245 6.93 -25.06 6.67
C GLU A 245 7.55 -25.27 5.29
N VAL A 246 7.54 -24.25 4.44
CA VAL A 246 8.31 -24.27 3.18
C VAL A 246 9.78 -24.03 3.51
N SER A 247 10.62 -25.04 3.36
CA SER A 247 12.05 -24.98 3.70
C SER A 247 12.92 -24.50 2.55
N ASN A 248 12.47 -24.66 1.30
CA ASN A 248 13.21 -24.22 0.11
C ASN A 248 12.34 -24.18 -1.15
N THR A 249 12.84 -23.52 -2.20
CA THR A 249 12.21 -23.51 -3.52
C THR A 249 13.23 -23.76 -4.64
N PHE A 250 12.76 -24.33 -5.74
CA PHE A 250 13.60 -24.72 -6.88
C PHE A 250 13.00 -24.26 -8.20
N GLY A 251 13.87 -23.87 -9.12
CA GLY A 251 13.51 -23.45 -10.47
C GLY A 251 14.50 -22.45 -11.06
N ARG A 252 14.64 -22.42 -12.40
CA ARG A 252 15.64 -21.57 -13.09
C ARG A 252 15.09 -20.21 -13.52
N GLN A 253 13.99 -20.20 -14.26
CA GLN A 253 13.33 -18.97 -14.77
C GLN A 253 12.02 -18.65 -14.03
N GLY A 254 11.69 -19.45 -13.03
CA GLY A 254 10.47 -19.39 -12.24
C GLY A 254 10.35 -20.64 -11.39
N LEU A 255 9.40 -20.65 -10.46
CA LEU A 255 9.14 -21.75 -9.56
C LEU A 255 8.77 -23.03 -10.34
N LYS A 256 9.33 -24.17 -9.91
CA LYS A 256 8.98 -25.51 -10.41
C LYS A 256 8.61 -26.48 -9.30
N SER A 257 9.16 -26.28 -8.10
CA SER A 257 8.84 -27.09 -6.94
C SER A 257 9.26 -26.40 -5.66
N ILE A 258 8.66 -26.82 -4.55
CA ILE A 258 9.03 -26.45 -3.20
C ILE A 258 9.46 -27.68 -2.42
N ASN A 259 10.28 -27.47 -1.39
CA ASN A 259 10.42 -28.44 -0.30
C ASN A 259 9.61 -27.93 0.90
N ILE A 260 8.87 -28.84 1.50
CA ILE A 260 8.23 -28.64 2.79
C ILE A 260 8.95 -29.47 3.84
N LYS A 261 8.98 -28.97 5.08
CA LYS A 261 9.52 -29.67 6.25
C LYS A 261 8.41 -29.85 7.27
N LYS A 262 8.21 -31.09 7.74
CA LYS A 262 7.31 -31.45 8.84
C LYS A 262 7.97 -32.51 9.71
N ASN A 263 8.06 -32.29 11.01
CA ASN A 263 8.72 -33.23 11.95
C ASN A 263 10.12 -33.69 11.49
N ASN A 264 10.93 -32.74 10.96
CA ASN A 264 12.24 -33.00 10.35
C ASN A 264 12.27 -33.89 9.10
N VAL A 265 11.12 -34.25 8.54
CA VAL A 265 11.00 -34.91 7.24
C VAL A 265 10.80 -33.86 6.16
N GLU A 266 11.64 -33.88 5.13
CA GLU A 266 11.46 -33.05 3.95
C GLU A 266 10.67 -33.79 2.86
N THR A 267 9.74 -33.10 2.23
CA THR A 267 8.97 -33.62 1.09
C THR A 267 8.95 -32.58 -0.02
N LYS A 268 9.14 -33.02 -1.26
CA LYS A 268 9.11 -32.17 -2.44
C LYS A 268 7.72 -32.14 -3.06
N ILE A 269 7.23 -30.96 -3.41
CA ILE A 269 5.94 -30.74 -4.07
C ILE A 269 6.16 -29.94 -5.35
N GLU A 270 5.61 -30.39 -6.47
CA GLU A 270 5.68 -29.67 -7.75
C GLU A 270 4.61 -28.59 -7.84
N ALA A 271 5.03 -27.37 -8.17
CA ALA A 271 4.16 -26.20 -8.27
C ALA A 271 4.84 -25.12 -9.10
N ASP A 272 4.06 -24.37 -9.88
CA ASP A 272 4.55 -23.21 -10.64
C ASP A 272 4.16 -21.87 -10.01
N CYS A 273 3.31 -21.89 -8.98
CA CYS A 273 3.01 -20.73 -8.14
C CYS A 273 3.00 -21.10 -6.65
N LEU A 274 3.54 -20.21 -5.81
CA LEU A 274 3.48 -20.28 -4.35
C LEU A 274 2.85 -19.01 -3.80
N ALA A 275 1.63 -19.13 -3.28
CA ALA A 275 0.89 -18.08 -2.62
C ALA A 275 1.23 -18.03 -1.13
N VAL A 276 1.87 -16.95 -0.67
CA VAL A 276 2.38 -16.80 0.70
C VAL A 276 1.52 -15.82 1.50
N SER A 277 1.15 -16.18 2.72
CA SER A 277 0.44 -15.29 3.64
C SER A 277 1.05 -15.33 5.04
N GLY A 278 1.77 -14.28 5.42
CA GLY A 278 2.36 -14.10 6.74
C GLY A 278 1.52 -13.27 7.71
N GLY A 279 0.34 -12.84 7.29
CA GLY A 279 -0.56 -11.95 8.02
C GLY A 279 -0.75 -10.59 7.33
N TRP A 280 -1.30 -9.62 8.07
CA TRP A 280 -1.73 -8.33 7.53
C TRP A 280 -1.17 -7.18 8.36
N ASN A 281 -0.65 -6.16 7.67
CA ASN A 281 -0.13 -4.92 8.25
C ASN A 281 -1.12 -3.78 7.99
N PRO A 282 -1.87 -3.29 8.99
CA PRO A 282 -2.68 -2.09 8.87
C PRO A 282 -1.90 -0.90 8.28
N THR A 283 -2.53 -0.13 7.41
CA THR A 283 -1.88 1.03 6.77
C THR A 283 -1.80 2.21 7.74
N VAL A 284 -0.81 2.19 8.64
CA VAL A 284 -0.63 3.21 9.70
C VAL A 284 0.06 4.51 9.23
N HIS A 285 0.61 4.51 8.02
CA HIS A 285 1.47 5.57 7.47
C HIS A 285 0.95 6.99 7.71
N LEU A 286 -0.29 7.26 7.30
CA LEU A 286 -0.88 8.61 7.42
C LEU A 286 -1.08 9.04 8.88
N THR A 287 -1.40 8.11 9.78
CA THR A 287 -1.53 8.42 11.22
C THR A 287 -0.21 8.76 11.89
N CYS A 288 0.91 8.38 11.28
CA CYS A 288 2.25 8.64 11.81
C CYS A 288 2.88 9.94 11.28
N HIS A 289 2.22 10.65 10.35
CA HIS A 289 2.78 11.87 9.74
C HIS A 289 2.93 13.05 10.71
N MET A 290 2.18 13.06 11.83
CA MET A 290 2.31 14.06 12.90
C MET A 290 2.93 13.45 14.17
N ASN A 291 3.95 12.58 14.00
CA ASN A 291 4.69 11.91 15.08
C ASN A 291 3.89 10.89 15.92
N GLY A 292 2.67 10.53 15.51
CA GLY A 292 1.92 9.42 16.12
C GLY A 292 2.68 8.10 16.02
N ARG A 293 2.67 7.30 17.09
CA ARG A 293 3.42 6.04 17.15
C ARG A 293 2.44 4.87 17.15
N PRO A 294 2.52 3.97 16.18
CA PRO A 294 1.56 2.89 16.12
C PRO A 294 1.84 1.89 17.26
N THR A 295 0.79 1.28 17.79
CA THR A 295 0.85 0.36 18.92
C THR A 295 0.73 -1.09 18.45
N TRP A 296 1.33 -2.03 19.18
CA TRP A 296 1.28 -3.43 18.82
C TRP A 296 -0.08 -4.05 19.19
N ASN A 297 -0.61 -4.88 18.30
CA ASN A 297 -1.81 -5.68 18.51
C ASN A 297 -1.46 -7.16 18.39
N ASP A 298 -1.55 -7.88 19.50
CA ASP A 298 -1.23 -9.30 19.60
C ASP A 298 -2.23 -10.23 18.90
N GLU A 299 -3.48 -9.80 18.67
CA GLU A 299 -4.49 -10.62 17.99
C GLU A 299 -4.18 -10.80 16.50
N ILE A 300 -3.58 -9.79 15.87
CA ILE A 300 -3.23 -9.80 14.44
C ILE A 300 -1.72 -9.84 14.18
N LEU A 301 -0.93 -9.81 15.26
CA LEU A 301 0.54 -9.72 15.25
C LEU A 301 1.01 -8.59 14.34
N SER A 302 0.53 -7.38 14.58
CA SER A 302 0.90 -6.21 13.79
C SER A 302 0.70 -4.91 14.56
N PHE A 303 1.30 -3.84 14.03
CA PHE A 303 1.06 -2.49 14.49
C PHE A 303 -0.29 -1.95 13.99
N VAL A 304 -1.03 -1.29 14.88
CA VAL A 304 -2.27 -0.53 14.60
C VAL A 304 -2.07 0.95 14.94
N PRO A 305 -2.87 1.88 14.38
CA PRO A 305 -2.75 3.29 14.70
C PRO A 305 -3.04 3.61 16.17
N GLU A 306 -2.35 4.63 16.68
CA GLU A 306 -2.68 5.24 17.97
C GLU A 306 -3.89 6.19 17.80
N ILE A 307 -4.88 6.03 18.67
CA ILE A 307 -6.11 6.84 18.64
C ILE A 307 -5.75 8.30 18.93
N GLY A 308 -6.26 9.21 18.10
CA GLY A 308 -6.02 10.64 18.26
C GLY A 308 -4.64 11.12 17.80
N ALA A 309 -3.83 10.24 17.17
CA ALA A 309 -2.54 10.61 16.60
C ALA A 309 -2.60 11.77 15.60
N ILE A 310 -3.73 11.88 14.87
CA ILE A 310 -4.04 13.01 14.00
C ILE A 310 -5.34 13.66 14.52
N PRO A 311 -5.35 14.98 14.79
CA PRO A 311 -6.56 15.67 15.22
C PRO A 311 -7.70 15.52 14.21
N ASN A 312 -8.91 15.23 14.71
CA ASN A 312 -10.13 15.04 13.92
C ASN A 312 -10.04 13.94 12.83
N MET A 313 -9.13 12.97 13.00
CA MET A 313 -9.09 11.77 12.18
C MET A 313 -9.56 10.55 12.98
N ALA A 314 -10.53 9.82 12.45
CA ALA A 314 -10.85 8.47 12.92
C ALA A 314 -10.23 7.42 11.99
N VAL A 315 -9.97 6.22 12.51
CA VAL A 315 -9.46 5.09 11.71
C VAL A 315 -10.46 3.92 11.80
N VAL A 316 -10.81 3.35 10.65
CA VAL A 316 -11.86 2.32 10.55
C VAL A 316 -11.42 1.13 9.69
N GLY A 317 -12.12 0.01 9.83
CA GLY A 317 -11.83 -1.21 9.07
C GLY A 317 -10.46 -1.81 9.37
N SER A 318 -9.86 -2.48 8.38
CA SER A 318 -8.58 -3.15 8.54
C SER A 318 -7.41 -2.20 8.82
N ALA A 319 -7.55 -0.90 8.51
CA ALA A 319 -6.59 0.11 8.92
C ALA A 319 -6.54 0.28 10.45
N ASN A 320 -7.62 -0.08 11.16
CA ASN A 320 -7.69 -0.11 12.62
C ASN A 320 -7.54 -1.54 13.19
N GLY A 321 -7.06 -2.50 12.40
CA GLY A 321 -6.82 -3.87 12.83
C GLY A 321 -8.01 -4.85 12.69
N TYR A 322 -9.16 -4.41 12.19
CA TYR A 322 -10.29 -5.32 11.95
C TYR A 322 -10.10 -6.12 10.65
N MET A 323 -9.79 -7.42 10.77
CA MET A 323 -9.55 -8.33 9.64
C MET A 323 -10.80 -9.12 9.20
N ASP A 324 -11.98 -8.67 9.64
CA ASP A 324 -13.30 -9.21 9.30
C ASP A 324 -14.15 -8.09 8.69
N THR A 325 -14.85 -8.37 7.58
CA THR A 325 -15.61 -7.35 6.84
C THR A 325 -16.78 -6.79 7.66
N GLY A 326 -17.43 -7.62 8.48
CA GLY A 326 -18.54 -7.19 9.35
C GLY A 326 -18.06 -6.19 10.38
N LYS A 327 -16.94 -6.51 11.06
CA LYS A 327 -16.25 -5.58 11.96
C LYS A 327 -15.77 -4.31 11.25
N CYS A 328 -15.40 -4.40 9.97
CA CYS A 328 -15.06 -3.22 9.18
C CYS A 328 -16.27 -2.29 8.99
N PHE A 329 -17.46 -2.82 8.72
CA PHE A 329 -18.67 -2.02 8.63
C PHE A 329 -19.11 -1.46 10.00
N GLU A 330 -19.03 -2.27 11.05
CA GLU A 330 -19.35 -1.85 12.43
C GLU A 330 -18.48 -0.67 12.87
N SER A 331 -17.16 -0.77 12.68
CA SER A 331 -16.23 0.30 13.03
C SER A 331 -16.52 1.58 12.25
N ALA A 332 -16.81 1.49 10.94
CA ALA A 332 -17.18 2.65 10.12
C ALA A 332 -18.47 3.32 10.61
N GLN A 333 -19.52 2.54 10.88
CA GLN A 333 -20.79 3.09 11.36
C GLN A 333 -20.64 3.73 12.75
N LYS A 334 -19.89 3.10 13.66
CA LYS A 334 -19.62 3.63 15.00
C LYS A 334 -18.96 5.00 14.94
N GLU A 335 -17.87 5.13 14.18
CA GLU A 335 -17.12 6.39 14.08
C GLU A 335 -17.94 7.48 13.39
N ILE A 336 -18.68 7.16 12.32
CA ILE A 336 -19.58 8.13 11.68
C ILE A 336 -20.69 8.59 12.63
N ASN A 337 -21.32 7.68 13.38
CA ASN A 337 -22.34 8.08 14.34
C ASN A 337 -21.80 8.99 15.44
N SER A 338 -20.54 8.81 15.85
CA SER A 338 -19.87 9.70 16.79
C SER A 338 -19.60 11.07 16.14
N LEU A 339 -19.05 11.08 14.92
CA LEU A 339 -18.75 12.27 14.15
C LEU A 339 -20.01 13.10 13.87
N LEU A 340 -21.12 12.49 13.44
CA LEU A 340 -22.35 13.22 13.13
C LEU A 340 -22.90 14.01 14.32
N LYS A 341 -22.69 13.53 15.56
CA LYS A 341 -23.10 14.27 16.76
C LYS A 341 -22.37 15.60 16.89
N THR A 342 -21.11 15.69 16.46
CA THR A 342 -20.34 16.96 16.51
C THR A 342 -20.88 18.00 15.53
N PHE A 343 -21.61 17.55 14.50
CA PHE A 343 -22.34 18.40 13.55
C PHE A 343 -23.82 18.61 13.91
N GLY A 344 -24.28 18.12 15.07
CA GLY A 344 -25.71 18.16 15.44
C GLY A 344 -26.60 17.33 14.50
N LYS A 345 -26.03 16.34 13.82
CA LYS A 345 -26.70 15.46 12.85
C LYS A 345 -26.80 14.03 13.39
N SER A 346 -27.61 13.21 12.74
CA SER A 346 -27.73 11.78 13.04
C SER A 346 -27.83 10.95 11.75
N SER A 347 -27.37 9.70 11.81
CA SER A 347 -27.50 8.78 10.69
C SER A 347 -28.97 8.36 10.53
N LYS A 348 -29.47 8.43 9.29
CA LYS A 348 -30.78 7.88 8.91
C LYS A 348 -30.75 6.35 8.89
N THR A 349 -29.61 5.78 8.50
CA THR A 349 -29.43 4.34 8.31
C THR A 349 -28.91 3.69 9.60
N ARG A 350 -29.72 2.79 10.17
CA ARG A 350 -29.40 2.05 11.41
C ARG A 350 -28.88 0.64 11.18
N LYS A 351 -29.01 0.08 9.97
CA LYS A 351 -28.62 -1.30 9.68
C LYS A 351 -27.24 -1.37 9.04
N ILE A 352 -26.39 -2.22 9.60
CA ILE A 352 -25.09 -2.57 9.07
C ILE A 352 -25.29 -3.60 7.95
N PRO A 353 -24.57 -3.50 6.81
CA PRO A 353 -24.60 -4.53 5.78
C PRO A 353 -24.28 -5.91 6.37
N LYS A 354 -25.06 -6.91 6.00
CA LYS A 354 -24.88 -8.29 6.46
C LYS A 354 -23.78 -8.97 5.66
N VAL A 355 -22.81 -9.54 6.36
CA VAL A 355 -21.75 -10.35 5.79
C VAL A 355 -21.52 -11.57 6.66
N GLU A 356 -20.99 -12.63 6.05
CA GLU A 356 -20.54 -13.79 6.81
C GLU A 356 -19.30 -13.40 7.62
N SER A 357 -19.34 -13.60 8.93
CA SER A 357 -18.19 -13.30 9.78
C SER A 357 -17.21 -14.46 9.77
N THR A 358 -15.93 -14.15 9.55
CA THR A 358 -14.84 -15.11 9.70
C THR A 358 -13.89 -14.58 10.76
N LYS A 359 -13.73 -15.33 11.87
CA LYS A 359 -12.73 -14.99 12.88
C LYS A 359 -11.34 -15.09 12.25
N PHE A 360 -10.55 -14.02 12.31
CA PHE A 360 -9.15 -14.05 11.88
C PHE A 360 -8.29 -14.72 12.96
N GLU A 361 -7.45 -15.67 12.54
CA GLU A 361 -6.57 -16.41 13.43
C GLU A 361 -5.18 -16.49 12.83
N ILE A 362 -4.16 -16.20 13.63
CA ILE A 362 -2.76 -16.16 13.21
C ILE A 362 -1.84 -16.69 14.31
N SER A 363 -0.68 -17.22 13.92
CA SER A 363 0.42 -17.53 14.84
C SER A 363 1.73 -16.92 14.33
N PRO A 364 2.67 -16.59 15.22
CA PRO A 364 3.92 -15.94 14.82
C PRO A 364 4.75 -16.89 13.95
N LYS A 365 5.02 -16.45 12.71
CA LYS A 365 6.03 -17.07 11.84
C LYS A 365 6.60 -16.00 10.91
N TRP A 366 7.78 -15.51 11.24
CA TRP A 366 8.43 -14.40 10.54
C TRP A 366 9.47 -14.89 9.54
N ALA A 367 10.18 -15.96 9.91
CA ALA A 367 11.14 -16.64 9.05
C ALA A 367 11.12 -18.16 9.27
N VAL A 368 11.50 -18.90 8.23
CA VAL A 368 11.83 -20.33 8.26
C VAL A 368 13.35 -20.46 8.22
N GLU A 369 13.90 -21.23 9.15
CA GLU A 369 15.32 -21.52 9.17
C GLU A 369 15.70 -22.50 8.06
N GLY A 370 16.85 -22.26 7.42
CA GLY A 370 17.35 -23.18 6.42
C GLY A 370 18.57 -22.67 5.65
N LYS A 371 19.08 -23.51 4.75
CA LYS A 371 20.20 -23.15 3.87
C LYS A 371 19.69 -22.35 2.67
N GLY A 372 20.15 -21.12 2.53
CA GLY A 372 19.81 -20.24 1.41
C GLY A 372 19.55 -18.81 1.88
N ARG A 373 19.17 -17.93 0.96
CA ARG A 373 18.80 -16.55 1.27
C ARG A 373 17.30 -16.50 1.59
N ALA A 374 16.95 -16.03 2.78
CA ALA A 374 15.57 -15.72 3.14
C ALA A 374 15.38 -14.21 3.05
N TRP A 375 14.77 -13.76 1.96
CA TRP A 375 14.61 -12.35 1.63
C TRP A 375 13.47 -11.72 2.43
N LEU A 376 13.69 -10.49 2.87
CA LEU A 376 12.73 -9.64 3.58
C LEU A 376 12.34 -8.44 2.72
N ASP A 377 13.33 -7.74 2.18
CA ASP A 377 13.16 -6.63 1.23
C ASP A 377 13.70 -7.06 -0.13
N TYR A 378 12.79 -7.30 -1.07
CA TYR A 378 13.13 -7.78 -2.41
C TYR A 378 13.73 -6.68 -3.30
N GLN A 379 13.44 -5.40 -3.04
CA GLN A 379 13.94 -4.31 -3.91
C GLN A 379 15.38 -3.95 -3.57
N ASN A 380 15.74 -4.04 -2.30
CA ASN A 380 17.09 -3.75 -1.81
C ASN A 380 17.92 -4.99 -1.48
N ASP A 381 17.44 -6.18 -1.84
CA ASP A 381 18.15 -7.44 -1.64
C ASP A 381 18.53 -7.68 -0.14
N VAL A 382 17.63 -7.35 0.79
CA VAL A 382 17.86 -7.55 2.24
C VAL A 382 17.33 -8.90 2.70
N THR A 383 18.16 -9.65 3.41
CA THR A 383 17.81 -10.98 3.95
C THR A 383 17.74 -10.99 5.48
N VAL A 384 17.14 -12.05 6.04
CA VAL A 384 17.17 -12.36 7.48
C VAL A 384 18.60 -12.33 8.04
N LYS A 385 19.56 -12.86 7.27
CA LYS A 385 20.98 -12.90 7.67
C LYS A 385 21.56 -11.49 7.82
N ASP A 386 21.16 -10.55 6.98
CA ASP A 386 21.69 -9.18 7.02
C ASP A 386 21.21 -8.43 8.27
N ILE A 387 19.96 -8.66 8.68
CA ILE A 387 19.42 -8.14 9.95
C ILE A 387 20.18 -8.74 11.15
N GLN A 388 20.40 -10.06 11.15
CA GLN A 388 21.17 -10.72 12.21
C GLN A 388 22.62 -10.23 12.24
N GLN A 389 23.23 -9.99 11.08
CA GLN A 389 24.58 -9.46 10.96
C GLN A 389 24.66 -8.03 11.50
N SER A 390 23.68 -7.17 11.22
CA SER A 390 23.67 -5.80 11.76
C SER A 390 23.69 -5.81 13.28
N VAL A 391 22.95 -6.71 13.93
CA VAL A 391 22.96 -6.87 15.39
C VAL A 391 24.31 -7.35 15.91
N LYS A 392 24.96 -8.31 15.23
CA LYS A 392 26.31 -8.79 15.57
C LYS A 392 27.36 -7.68 15.49
N GLU A 393 27.18 -6.74 14.55
CA GLU A 393 28.00 -5.54 14.41
C GLU A 393 27.51 -4.36 15.26
N ASN A 394 26.64 -4.62 16.24
CA ASN A 394 26.14 -3.67 17.24
C ASN A 394 25.19 -2.57 16.71
N PHE A 395 24.65 -2.73 15.49
CA PHE A 395 23.55 -1.91 14.96
C PHE A 395 22.20 -2.44 15.48
N LYS A 396 21.93 -2.24 16.78
CA LYS A 396 20.78 -2.81 17.51
C LYS A 396 19.50 -1.97 17.46
N SER A 397 19.59 -0.67 17.19
CA SER A 397 18.39 0.17 17.02
C SER A 397 17.79 -0.03 15.64
N VAL A 398 16.46 0.08 15.52
CA VAL A 398 15.78 -0.05 14.22
C VAL A 398 16.32 0.93 13.17
N GLU A 399 16.62 2.17 13.58
CA GLU A 399 17.14 3.21 12.70
C GLU A 399 18.58 2.90 12.21
N HIS A 400 19.41 2.26 13.05
CA HIS A 400 20.74 1.79 12.67
C HIS A 400 20.65 0.58 11.74
N MET A 401 19.83 -0.41 12.08
CA MET A 401 19.60 -1.59 11.24
C MET A 401 19.15 -1.15 9.84
N LYS A 402 18.15 -0.25 9.74
CA LYS A 402 17.67 0.31 8.48
C LYS A 402 18.78 0.94 7.64
N ARG A 403 19.62 1.79 8.24
CA ARG A 403 20.71 2.47 7.52
C ARG A 403 21.83 1.53 7.11
N TYR A 404 22.11 0.52 7.92
CA TYR A 404 23.14 -0.46 7.66
C TYR A 404 22.74 -1.41 6.53
N THR A 405 21.51 -1.94 6.57
CA THR A 405 21.03 -2.95 5.62
C THR A 405 20.32 -2.35 4.41
N THR A 406 19.91 -1.08 4.45
CA THR A 406 19.00 -0.42 3.49
C THR A 406 17.55 -0.93 3.52
N GLN A 407 17.18 -1.72 4.54
CA GLN A 407 15.83 -2.24 4.76
C GLN A 407 14.76 -1.14 4.72
N GLY A 408 13.76 -1.30 3.84
CA GLY A 408 12.62 -0.39 3.74
C GLY A 408 12.96 1.00 3.20
N MET A 409 14.09 1.15 2.50
CA MET A 409 14.52 2.41 1.85
C MET A 409 14.22 2.46 0.35
N ALA A 410 13.64 1.41 -0.22
CA ALA A 410 13.28 1.35 -1.64
C ALA A 410 12.02 2.18 -1.97
N ILE A 411 11.56 2.13 -3.23
CA ILE A 411 10.42 2.93 -3.70
C ILE A 411 9.08 2.52 -3.06
N ASP A 412 9.00 1.29 -2.55
CA ASP A 412 7.85 0.80 -1.80
C ASP A 412 7.83 1.29 -0.34
N GLN A 413 8.95 1.84 0.16
CA GLN A 413 9.16 2.30 1.54
C GLN A 413 8.91 1.22 2.60
N GLY A 414 9.20 -0.05 2.27
CA GLY A 414 9.13 -1.17 3.22
C GLY A 414 7.72 -1.56 3.67
N LYS A 415 6.69 -1.23 2.87
CA LYS A 415 5.27 -1.54 3.14
C LYS A 415 5.02 -3.02 3.46
N ASN A 416 5.76 -3.93 2.81
CA ASN A 416 5.61 -5.39 2.95
C ASN A 416 6.70 -6.03 3.84
N SER A 417 7.81 -5.34 4.12
CA SER A 417 9.02 -5.93 4.69
C SER A 417 9.32 -5.47 6.12
N ASN A 418 8.90 -4.26 6.51
CA ASN A 418 9.29 -3.65 7.78
C ASN A 418 8.87 -4.46 9.02
N VAL A 419 7.63 -4.97 9.08
CA VAL A 419 7.15 -5.72 10.26
C VAL A 419 7.92 -7.03 10.43
N ALA A 420 8.20 -7.75 9.34
CA ALA A 420 9.00 -8.96 9.40
C ALA A 420 10.45 -8.65 9.82
N ALA A 421 11.07 -7.62 9.25
CA ALA A 421 12.41 -7.20 9.64
C ALA A 421 12.52 -6.77 11.12
N LEU A 422 11.49 -6.08 11.64
CA LEU A 422 11.38 -5.74 13.06
C LEU A 422 11.28 -6.98 13.95
N ALA A 423 10.50 -7.98 13.54
CA ALA A 423 10.40 -9.23 14.27
C ALA A 423 11.73 -9.98 14.32
N ILE A 424 12.50 -10.02 13.22
CA ILE A 424 13.84 -10.61 13.19
C ILE A 424 14.82 -9.80 14.06
N LEU A 425 14.74 -8.47 14.05
CA LEU A 425 15.56 -7.61 14.91
C LEU A 425 15.23 -7.84 16.39
N ALA A 426 13.95 -7.97 16.74
CA ALA A 426 13.47 -8.24 18.09
C ALA A 426 14.04 -9.55 18.62
N ASP A 427 13.92 -10.62 17.84
CA ASP A 427 14.48 -11.94 18.15
C ASP A 427 16.01 -11.88 18.31
N ALA A 428 16.71 -11.28 17.34
CA ALA A 428 18.18 -11.17 17.37
C ALA A 428 18.72 -10.31 18.54
N THR A 429 17.91 -9.38 19.06
CA THR A 429 18.29 -8.53 20.20
C THR A 429 17.75 -9.03 21.54
N GLY A 430 16.92 -10.08 21.56
CA GLY A 430 16.26 -10.59 22.77
C GLY A 430 15.20 -9.64 23.34
N ARG A 431 14.54 -8.84 22.50
CA ARG A 431 13.54 -7.83 22.88
C ARG A 431 12.15 -8.19 22.36
N GLY A 432 11.11 -7.59 22.95
CA GLY A 432 9.77 -7.66 22.37
C GLY A 432 9.66 -6.82 21.08
N ILE A 433 8.86 -7.25 20.10
CA ILE A 433 8.57 -6.47 18.89
C ILE A 433 8.11 -5.03 19.21
N PRO A 434 7.18 -4.79 20.16
CA PRO A 434 6.77 -3.43 20.51
C PRO A 434 7.93 -2.56 21.02
N GLU A 435 8.91 -3.18 21.68
CA GLU A 435 10.05 -2.47 22.29
C GLU A 435 11.09 -2.04 21.25
N THR A 436 11.23 -2.79 20.15
CA THR A 436 12.16 -2.44 19.06
C THR A 436 11.82 -1.11 18.39
N GLY A 437 10.55 -0.69 18.46
CA GLY A 437 10.02 0.52 17.85
C GLY A 437 9.86 0.39 16.33
N THR A 438 9.10 1.29 15.73
CA THR A 438 8.98 1.42 14.27
C THR A 438 9.91 2.51 13.76
N THR A 439 10.25 2.47 12.46
CA THR A 439 10.95 3.60 11.83
C THR A 439 10.00 4.76 11.57
N THR A 440 10.55 5.96 11.44
CA THR A 440 9.71 7.15 11.18
C THR A 440 9.00 7.06 9.82
N PHE A 441 7.68 7.16 9.81
CA PHE A 441 6.88 7.30 8.59
C PHE A 441 6.89 8.77 8.14
N ARG A 442 7.12 8.99 6.84
CA ARG A 442 7.24 10.34 6.27
C ARG A 442 6.33 10.46 5.05
N PRO A 443 5.71 11.64 4.83
CA PRO A 443 5.18 11.98 3.52
C PRO A 443 6.31 11.98 2.47
N PRO A 444 6.01 11.62 1.20
CA PRO A 444 4.71 11.18 0.72
C PRO A 444 4.50 9.65 0.87
N PHE A 445 3.27 9.21 1.11
CA PHE A 445 2.90 7.78 1.20
C PHE A 445 3.27 6.96 -0.05
N VAL A 446 3.15 7.58 -1.22
CA VAL A 446 3.64 7.09 -2.51
C VAL A 446 4.48 8.18 -3.18
N PRO A 447 5.44 7.86 -4.05
CA PRO A 447 6.16 8.86 -4.82
C PRO A 447 5.22 9.79 -5.59
N VAL A 448 5.51 11.09 -5.57
CA VAL A 448 4.79 12.14 -6.29
C VAL A 448 5.73 12.78 -7.29
N SER A 449 5.27 13.05 -8.51
CA SER A 449 6.11 13.73 -9.50
C SER A 449 6.42 15.16 -9.04
N ILE A 450 7.67 15.60 -9.23
CA ILE A 450 8.07 16.97 -8.92
C ILE A 450 7.26 17.97 -9.76
N ALA A 451 6.98 17.62 -11.02
CA ALA A 451 6.22 18.45 -11.94
C ALA A 451 4.77 18.69 -11.48
N ALA A 452 4.09 17.69 -10.90
CA ALA A 452 2.75 17.88 -10.32
C ALA A 452 2.75 18.85 -9.14
N MET A 453 3.76 18.80 -8.26
CA MET A 453 3.87 19.76 -7.14
C MET A 453 4.16 21.18 -7.62
N GLY A 454 4.97 21.31 -8.69
CA GLY A 454 5.41 22.58 -9.24
C GLY A 454 4.36 23.27 -10.10
N LYS A 455 3.51 22.53 -10.82
CA LYS A 455 2.52 23.03 -11.81
C LYS A 455 3.04 24.21 -12.66
N ASN A 456 2.75 25.43 -12.21
CA ASN A 456 3.05 26.69 -12.87
C ASN A 456 4.50 27.17 -12.69
N ALA A 457 5.28 26.56 -11.79
CA ALA A 457 6.63 26.98 -11.46
C ALA A 457 7.66 26.54 -12.54
N GLN A 458 7.40 26.86 -13.81
CA GLN A 458 8.20 26.46 -14.95
C GLN A 458 8.49 27.66 -15.87
N GLY A 459 9.75 27.78 -16.33
CA GLY A 459 10.18 28.83 -17.25
C GLY A 459 9.79 30.23 -16.77
N ILE A 460 9.21 31.04 -17.67
CA ILE A 460 8.73 32.39 -17.37
C ILE A 460 7.58 32.39 -16.33
N GLY A 461 6.82 31.29 -16.22
CA GLY A 461 5.75 31.14 -15.24
C GLY A 461 6.23 30.93 -13.80
N PHE A 462 7.55 30.73 -13.57
CA PHE A 462 8.12 30.48 -12.25
C PHE A 462 7.83 31.60 -11.24
N ALA A 463 7.90 32.85 -11.68
CA ALA A 463 7.67 34.01 -10.85
C ALA A 463 6.91 35.10 -11.64
N PRO A 464 6.06 35.91 -10.98
CA PRO A 464 5.39 37.02 -11.65
C PRO A 464 6.39 38.02 -12.22
N GLN A 465 6.15 38.47 -13.45
CA GLN A 465 6.91 39.56 -14.05
C GLN A 465 6.21 40.89 -13.77
N ARG A 466 6.93 41.86 -13.22
CA ARG A 466 6.43 43.21 -12.97
C ARG A 466 7.04 44.19 -13.97
N TYR A 467 6.16 44.94 -14.61
CA TYR A 467 6.50 45.89 -15.67
C TYR A 467 6.07 47.29 -15.28
N THR A 468 6.91 48.30 -15.55
CA THR A 468 6.53 49.71 -15.38
C THR A 468 5.50 50.09 -16.45
N THR A 469 4.75 51.18 -16.23
CA THR A 469 3.85 51.73 -17.25
C THR A 469 4.58 52.14 -18.53
N SER A 470 5.88 52.46 -18.43
CA SER A 470 6.75 52.77 -19.55
C SER A 470 7.43 51.55 -20.19
N HIS A 471 7.15 50.31 -19.73
CA HIS A 471 7.90 49.12 -20.13
C HIS A 471 7.87 48.91 -21.65
N VAL A 472 6.67 48.86 -22.25
CA VAL A 472 6.48 48.71 -23.70
C VAL A 472 7.28 49.78 -24.46
N ALA A 473 7.10 51.05 -24.09
CA ALA A 473 7.80 52.15 -24.73
C ALA A 473 9.34 52.14 -24.52
N SER A 474 9.82 51.47 -23.46
CA SER A 474 11.26 51.32 -23.20
C SER A 474 11.84 50.19 -24.06
N VAL A 475 11.13 49.06 -24.16
CA VAL A 475 11.49 47.94 -25.06
C VAL A 475 11.48 48.41 -26.52
N ASP A 476 10.46 49.14 -26.95
CA ASP A 476 10.34 49.66 -28.32
C ASP A 476 11.49 50.62 -28.70
N ARG A 477 12.09 51.31 -27.71
CA ARG A 477 13.28 52.17 -27.90
C ARG A 477 14.61 51.42 -27.77
N GLY A 478 14.58 50.10 -27.62
CA GLY A 478 15.77 49.26 -27.48
C GLY A 478 16.47 49.40 -26.13
N ALA A 479 15.77 49.82 -25.07
CA ALA A 479 16.35 49.88 -23.74
C ALA A 479 16.67 48.45 -23.23
N PRO A 480 17.89 48.18 -22.75
CA PRO A 480 18.25 46.87 -22.20
C PRO A 480 17.50 46.64 -20.89
N MET A 481 16.83 45.50 -20.74
CA MET A 481 16.09 45.19 -19.52
C MET A 481 16.93 44.33 -18.57
N VAL A 482 16.94 44.71 -17.29
CA VAL A 482 17.54 43.93 -16.20
C VAL A 482 16.47 43.46 -15.21
N GLU A 483 16.66 42.26 -14.68
CA GLU A 483 15.84 41.70 -13.61
C GLU A 483 16.28 42.29 -12.26
N SER A 484 15.42 43.10 -11.65
CA SER A 484 15.61 43.71 -10.32
C SER A 484 14.53 43.17 -9.38
N GLY A 485 14.80 41.99 -8.79
CA GLY A 485 13.78 41.22 -8.09
C GLY A 485 12.73 40.73 -9.09
N LEU A 486 11.44 41.02 -8.83
CA LEU A 486 10.35 40.70 -9.77
C LEU A 486 10.16 41.73 -10.89
N TRP A 487 10.91 42.85 -10.87
CA TRP A 487 10.75 43.93 -11.85
C TRP A 487 11.72 43.79 -13.02
N TYR A 488 11.21 44.02 -14.23
CA TYR A 488 12.04 44.25 -15.42
C TYR A 488 12.20 45.75 -15.63
N ARG A 489 13.42 46.25 -15.47
CA ARG A 489 13.74 47.67 -15.51
C ARG A 489 14.77 47.97 -16.62
N PRO A 490 14.60 49.07 -17.36
CA PRO A 490 15.56 49.52 -18.36
C PRO A 490 16.88 50.03 -17.77
#